data_AF-A0A7C6M037-F1
#
_entry.id   AF-A0A7C6M037-F1
#
_cell.length_a   1.000
_cell.length_b   1.000
_cell.length_c   1.000
_cell.angle_alpha   90.00
_cell.angle_beta   90.00
_cell.angle_gamma   90.00
#
_symmetry.space_group_name_H-M   'P 1'
#
loop_
_entity.id
_entity.type
_entity.pdbx_description
1 polymer ?
#
loop_
_entity_poly.entity_id
_entity_poly.type
_entity_poly.pdbx_seq_one_letter_code
_entity_poly.pdbx_strand_id
1 'polypeptide(L)'
;MSEKDKVTKKQEEELKKEEPKGEEQLTSAEERIKEEEQVRARVSEFVPLVKSDTQFDFKTLKYANLYLSVYKRKSWILSLVVAIAALGMAIYSAIASQWVFFVIFLLFVAVIVYQALTVEKKIDQELVKYFKNREVGGQEVALNKELILVENKNSTIPFVYEWSDIKSVDEITEYVYLFLGAQAPIIIDKNRLVVGDLKALQEIVKEKFPEKGYKVIEKEIAKRKIEFEHEVVEEDDKIEIVKLSAEEEAKVKAEQDKKAAEKIEEEKGKKE
;
A
#
# COMPACT_ATOMS: atom_id res chain seq x y z
N MET A 1 -23.14 17.18 63.34
CA MET A 1 -22.85 17.19 61.90
C MET A 1 -22.38 15.80 61.52
N SER A 2 -23.27 15.02 60.90
CA SER A 2 -23.08 13.61 60.59
C SER A 2 -22.91 13.46 59.08
N GLU A 3 -21.94 12.63 58.67
CA GLU A 3 -21.51 12.33 57.30
C GLU A 3 -22.61 11.78 56.36
N LYS A 4 -23.81 11.54 56.88
CA LYS A 4 -24.95 11.01 56.11
C LYS A 4 -25.77 12.08 55.38
N ASP A 5 -25.63 13.37 55.72
CA ASP A 5 -26.36 14.46 55.05
C ASP A 5 -25.62 15.08 53.85
N LYS A 6 -24.41 14.61 53.55
CA LYS A 6 -23.65 15.01 52.34
C LYS A 6 -23.86 14.09 51.14
N VAL A 7 -24.42 12.89 51.34
CA VAL A 7 -24.59 11.89 50.27
C VAL A 7 -25.89 12.13 49.49
N THR A 8 -26.94 12.61 50.14
CA THR A 8 -28.25 12.83 49.51
C THR A 8 -28.31 14.06 48.60
N LYS A 9 -27.39 15.02 48.75
CA LYS A 9 -27.30 16.20 47.86
C LYS A 9 -26.43 15.98 46.60
N LYS A 10 -25.63 14.92 46.57
CA LYS A 10 -24.85 14.56 45.36
C LYS A 10 -25.62 13.66 44.40
N GLN A 11 -26.61 12.90 44.89
CA GLN A 11 -27.42 12.00 44.05
C GLN A 11 -28.58 12.70 43.32
N GLU A 12 -29.03 13.89 43.77
CA GLU A 12 -30.03 14.68 43.05
C GLU A 12 -29.45 15.57 41.94
N GLU A 13 -28.12 15.79 41.92
CA GLU A 13 -27.45 16.58 40.88
C GLU A 13 -26.94 15.73 39.69
N GLU A 14 -26.79 14.41 39.88
CA GLU A 14 -26.44 13.47 38.80
C GLU A 14 -27.64 13.00 37.98
N LEU A 15 -28.87 13.08 38.51
CA LEU A 15 -30.09 12.61 37.80
C LEU A 15 -30.75 13.64 36.87
N LYS A 16 -30.14 14.81 36.66
CA LYS A 16 -30.62 15.85 35.72
C LYS A 16 -29.76 16.04 34.47
N LYS A 17 -28.83 15.12 34.18
CA LYS A 17 -27.92 15.21 33.03
C LYS A 17 -28.02 14.07 32.02
N GLU A 18 -29.01 13.19 32.16
CA GLU A 18 -29.29 12.14 31.19
C GLU A 18 -30.69 12.30 30.60
N GLU A 19 -30.76 13.06 29.52
CA GLU A 19 -31.64 12.87 28.35
C GLU A 19 -31.10 13.82 27.24
N PRO A 20 -31.17 13.46 25.95
CA PRO A 20 -30.86 12.17 25.34
C PRO A 20 -29.71 12.34 24.30
N LYS A 21 -28.68 11.49 24.35
CA LYS A 21 -27.72 11.32 23.23
C LYS A 21 -28.30 10.52 22.05
N GLY A 22 -29.63 10.47 21.93
CA GLY A 22 -30.35 9.70 20.90
C GLY A 22 -30.54 10.46 19.60
N GLU A 23 -30.78 11.78 19.66
CA GLU A 23 -31.17 12.55 18.47
C GLU A 23 -30.00 12.83 17.50
N GLU A 24 -28.78 13.10 18.01
CA GLU A 24 -27.59 13.27 17.16
C GLU A 24 -27.12 11.97 16.49
N GLN A 25 -27.43 10.81 17.07
CA GLN A 25 -27.11 9.51 16.45
C GLN A 25 -28.16 9.10 15.42
N LEU A 26 -29.43 9.47 15.64
CA LEU A 26 -30.54 9.21 14.72
C LEU A 26 -30.46 10.07 13.45
N THR A 27 -30.09 11.35 13.55
CA THR A 27 -29.82 12.17 12.37
C THR A 27 -28.67 11.61 11.54
N SER A 28 -27.61 11.12 12.17
CA SER A 28 -26.49 10.45 11.48
C SER A 28 -26.88 9.11 10.82
N ALA A 29 -27.78 8.33 11.43
CA ALA A 29 -28.24 7.07 10.88
C ALA A 29 -29.23 7.27 9.71
N GLU A 30 -30.16 8.22 9.84
CA GLU A 30 -31.10 8.57 8.76
C GLU A 30 -30.38 9.21 7.56
N GLU A 31 -29.35 10.02 7.78
CA GLU A 31 -28.49 10.56 6.72
C GLU A 31 -27.75 9.44 5.98
N ARG A 32 -27.21 8.44 6.70
CA ARG A 32 -26.56 7.27 6.08
C ARG A 32 -27.54 6.43 5.26
N ILE A 33 -28.75 6.23 5.76
CA ILE A 33 -29.79 5.48 5.02
C ILE A 33 -30.17 6.23 3.74
N LYS A 34 -30.33 7.56 3.80
CA LYS A 34 -30.60 8.39 2.61
C LYS A 34 -29.44 8.37 1.62
N GLU A 35 -28.20 8.42 2.09
CA GLU A 35 -27.00 8.32 1.25
C GLU A 35 -26.91 6.95 0.58
N GLU A 36 -27.16 5.86 1.33
CA GLU A 36 -27.23 4.50 0.80
C GLU A 36 -28.35 4.32 -0.24
N GLU A 37 -29.53 4.88 -0.01
CA GLU A 37 -30.64 4.87 -0.98
C GLU A 37 -30.28 5.64 -2.25
N GLN A 38 -29.64 6.81 -2.12
CA GLN A 38 -29.17 7.58 -3.27
C GLN A 38 -28.10 6.84 -4.08
N VAL A 39 -27.16 6.19 -3.39
CA VAL A 39 -26.13 5.36 -4.04
C VAL A 39 -26.78 4.19 -4.76
N ARG A 40 -27.72 3.47 -4.14
CA ARG A 40 -28.46 2.36 -4.77
C ARG A 40 -29.28 2.81 -5.98
N ALA A 41 -29.92 3.97 -5.90
CA ALA A 41 -30.65 4.54 -7.03
C ALA A 41 -29.70 4.80 -8.22
N ARG A 42 -28.55 5.44 -7.96
CA ARG A 42 -27.51 5.68 -8.99
C ARG A 42 -26.96 4.38 -9.58
N VAL A 43 -26.78 3.34 -8.76
CA VAL A 43 -26.33 2.01 -9.21
C VAL A 43 -27.37 1.35 -10.11
N SER A 44 -28.66 1.48 -9.79
CA SER A 44 -29.74 0.83 -10.55
C SER A 44 -29.92 1.39 -11.97
N GLU A 45 -29.57 2.66 -12.17
CA GLU A 45 -29.60 3.33 -13.49
C GLU A 45 -28.27 3.19 -14.25
N PHE A 46 -27.24 2.60 -13.61
CA PHE A 46 -25.90 2.53 -14.14
C PHE A 46 -25.78 1.44 -15.21
N VAL A 47 -25.52 1.86 -16.45
CA VAL A 47 -25.18 0.96 -17.55
C VAL A 47 -23.65 0.98 -17.75
N PRO A 48 -22.92 -0.11 -17.44
CA PRO A 48 -21.48 -0.16 -17.61
C PRO A 48 -21.07 -0.23 -19.09
N LEU A 49 -20.15 0.64 -19.51
CA LEU A 49 -19.46 0.53 -20.80
C LEU A 49 -18.24 -0.39 -20.70
N VAL A 50 -17.53 -0.33 -19.57
CA VAL A 50 -16.41 -1.22 -19.25
C VAL A 50 -16.59 -1.76 -17.85
N LYS A 51 -16.35 -3.05 -17.63
CA LYS A 51 -16.40 -3.69 -16.32
C LYS A 51 -15.18 -4.58 -16.14
N SER A 52 -14.52 -4.49 -15.00
CA SER A 52 -13.33 -5.27 -14.64
C SER A 52 -13.53 -5.94 -13.28
N ASP A 53 -13.10 -7.20 -13.14
CA ASP A 53 -13.02 -7.90 -11.86
C ASP A 53 -11.54 -8.04 -11.46
N THR A 54 -11.04 -7.05 -10.72
CA THR A 54 -9.65 -7.04 -10.26
C THR A 54 -9.54 -7.85 -8.97
N GLN A 55 -8.69 -8.88 -8.98
CA GLN A 55 -8.32 -9.61 -7.77
C GLN A 55 -7.10 -8.96 -7.11
N PHE A 56 -7.15 -8.78 -5.79
CA PHE A 56 -6.04 -8.25 -5.00
C PHE A 56 -5.06 -9.36 -4.64
N ASP A 57 -4.53 -10.01 -5.68
CA ASP A 57 -3.49 -11.03 -5.56
C ASP A 57 -2.13 -10.45 -5.16
N PHE A 58 -1.20 -11.33 -4.80
CA PHE A 58 0.19 -10.97 -4.50
C PHE A 58 0.79 -10.14 -5.62
N LYS A 59 0.59 -10.55 -6.87
CA LYS A 59 1.04 -9.85 -8.07
C LYS A 59 0.49 -8.43 -8.12
N THR A 60 -0.84 -8.26 -8.06
CA THR A 60 -1.52 -6.96 -8.11
C THR A 60 -1.02 -6.01 -7.02
N LEU A 61 -0.97 -6.46 -5.77
CA LEU A 61 -0.52 -5.64 -4.65
C LEU A 61 0.97 -5.33 -4.69
N LYS A 62 1.81 -6.24 -5.19
CA LYS A 62 3.25 -6.00 -5.37
C LYS A 62 3.48 -4.95 -6.45
N TYR A 63 2.85 -5.07 -7.62
CA TYR A 63 2.94 -4.07 -8.67
C TYR A 63 2.43 -2.71 -8.20
N ALA A 64 1.30 -2.67 -7.49
CA ALA A 64 0.76 -1.42 -6.94
C ALA A 64 1.75 -0.77 -5.95
N ASN A 65 2.32 -1.54 -5.02
CA ASN A 65 3.27 -1.01 -4.03
C ASN A 65 4.58 -0.53 -4.66
N LEU A 66 5.13 -1.30 -5.60
CA LEU A 66 6.33 -0.89 -6.34
C LEU A 66 6.06 0.37 -7.15
N TYR A 67 4.93 0.44 -7.84
CA TYR A 67 4.51 1.62 -8.58
C TYR A 67 4.46 2.86 -7.68
N LEU A 68 3.76 2.75 -6.55
CA LEU A 68 3.62 3.83 -5.59
C LEU A 68 4.97 4.27 -5.00
N SER A 69 5.88 3.34 -4.73
CA SER A 69 7.20 3.65 -4.17
C SER A 69 8.10 4.37 -5.17
N VAL A 70 8.14 3.89 -6.42
CA VAL A 70 9.05 4.40 -7.46
C VAL A 70 8.55 5.70 -8.09
N TYR A 71 7.29 5.75 -8.51
CA TYR A 71 6.80 6.82 -9.38
C TYR A 71 5.99 7.89 -8.63
N LYS A 72 5.13 7.48 -7.69
CA LYS A 72 4.23 8.40 -6.99
C LYS A 72 4.93 9.08 -5.82
N ARG A 73 5.41 8.29 -4.85
CA ARG A 73 6.08 8.79 -3.64
C ARG A 73 7.53 9.18 -3.90
N LYS A 74 8.13 8.67 -4.98
CA LYS A 74 9.52 8.91 -5.36
C LYS A 74 10.47 8.68 -4.17
N SER A 75 10.20 7.63 -3.39
CA SER A 75 10.91 7.37 -2.13
C SER A 75 12.42 7.24 -2.34
N TRP A 76 12.85 6.79 -3.53
CA TRP A 76 14.25 6.73 -3.93
C TRP A 76 14.94 8.11 -3.96
N ILE A 77 14.23 9.19 -4.33
CA ILE A 77 14.79 10.56 -4.34
C ILE A 77 15.06 11.01 -2.92
N LEU A 78 14.11 10.76 -2.01
CA LEU A 78 14.31 11.09 -0.59
C LEU A 78 15.50 10.32 -0.02
N SER A 79 15.60 9.01 -0.29
CA SER A 79 16.75 8.20 0.10
C SER A 79 18.07 8.75 -0.47
N LEU A 80 18.08 9.21 -1.72
CA LEU A 80 19.26 9.81 -2.34
C LEU A 80 19.68 11.12 -1.67
N VAL A 81 18.73 12.02 -1.39
CA VAL A 81 19.01 13.30 -0.70
C VAL A 81 19.59 13.05 0.69
N VAL A 82 18.99 12.14 1.46
CA VAL A 82 19.48 11.79 2.80
C VAL A 82 20.87 11.14 2.72
N ALA A 83 21.13 10.29 1.73
CA ALA A 83 22.44 9.67 1.53
C ALA A 83 23.52 10.73 1.21
N ILE A 84 23.23 11.71 0.35
CA ILE A 84 24.15 12.80 0.02
C ILE A 84 24.43 13.66 1.27
N ALA A 85 23.39 14.01 2.03
CA ALA A 85 23.55 14.78 3.27
C ALA A 85 24.42 14.03 4.31
N ALA A 86 24.18 12.73 4.49
CA ALA A 86 24.97 11.89 5.39
C ALA A 86 26.44 11.78 4.92
N LEU A 87 26.67 11.65 3.62
CA LEU A 87 28.03 11.63 3.06
C LEU A 87 28.75 12.97 3.29
N GLY A 88 28.05 14.10 3.10
CA GLY A 88 28.58 15.43 3.40
C GLY A 88 28.98 15.58 4.88
N MET A 89 28.14 15.08 5.80
CA MET A 89 28.45 15.08 7.24
C MET A 89 29.62 14.16 7.58
N ALA A 90 29.77 13.02 6.90
CA ALA A 90 30.92 12.15 7.06
C ALA A 90 32.21 12.91 6.67
N ILE A 91 32.25 13.50 5.47
CA ILE A 91 33.42 14.25 4.98
C ILE A 91 33.76 15.41 5.93
N TYR A 92 32.77 16.18 6.36
CA TYR A 92 32.96 17.24 7.36
C TYR A 92 33.57 16.71 8.66
N SER A 93 33.04 15.60 9.19
CA SER A 93 33.52 14.98 10.42
C SER A 93 34.97 14.49 10.29
N ALA A 94 35.37 14.00 9.12
CA ALA A 94 36.76 13.62 8.85
C ALA A 94 37.70 14.84 8.87
N ILE A 95 37.30 15.96 8.25
CA ILE A 95 38.08 17.20 8.24
C ILE A 95 38.19 17.78 9.67
N ALA A 96 37.10 17.73 10.45
CA ALA A 96 37.05 18.16 11.84
C ALA A 96 37.75 17.19 12.82
N SER A 97 38.39 16.13 12.33
CA SER A 97 39.05 15.08 13.12
C SER A 97 38.11 14.35 14.11
N GLN A 98 36.81 14.40 13.84
CA GLN A 98 35.76 13.72 14.59
C GLN A 98 35.53 12.30 14.04
N TRP A 99 36.53 11.43 14.18
CA TRP A 99 36.53 10.09 13.58
C TRP A 99 35.36 9.20 13.98
N VAL A 100 34.87 9.33 15.22
CA VAL A 100 33.69 8.58 15.69
C VAL A 100 32.46 8.94 14.86
N PHE A 101 32.22 10.23 14.63
CA PHE A 101 31.09 10.68 13.82
C PHE A 101 31.26 10.33 12.34
N PHE A 102 32.48 10.39 11.81
CA PHE A 102 32.77 9.91 10.45
C PHE A 102 32.32 8.46 10.24
N VAL A 103 32.71 7.55 11.13
CA VAL A 103 32.33 6.13 11.04
C VAL A 103 30.82 5.95 11.15
N ILE A 104 30.17 6.67 12.07
CA ILE A 104 28.70 6.61 12.24
C ILE A 104 27.98 7.05 10.96
N PHE A 105 28.36 8.18 10.37
CA PHE A 105 27.72 8.66 9.14
C PHE A 105 28.00 7.75 7.95
N LEU A 106 29.19 7.15 7.87
CA LEU A 106 29.52 6.19 6.82
C LEU A 106 28.71 4.89 6.93
N LEU A 107 28.52 4.36 8.14
CA LEU A 107 27.61 3.26 8.40
C LEU A 107 26.16 3.61 8.06
N PHE A 108 25.74 4.84 8.37
CA PHE A 108 24.39 5.30 8.04
C PHE A 108 24.14 5.34 6.53
N VAL A 109 25.12 5.79 5.74
CA VAL A 109 25.05 5.72 4.27
C VAL A 109 24.93 4.27 3.80
N ALA A 110 25.74 3.35 4.36
CA ALA A 110 25.66 1.93 4.04
C ALA A 110 24.28 1.34 4.33
N VAL A 111 23.65 1.71 5.45
CA VAL A 111 22.28 1.31 5.80
C VAL A 111 21.26 1.83 4.78
N ILE A 112 21.36 3.09 4.35
CA ILE A 112 20.44 3.65 3.35
C ILE A 112 20.55 2.88 2.02
N VAL A 113 21.78 2.60 1.58
CA VAL A 113 22.03 1.82 0.36
C VAL A 113 21.45 0.41 0.50
N TYR A 114 21.66 -0.25 1.64
CA TYR A 114 21.08 -1.57 1.91
C TYR A 114 19.55 -1.54 1.88
N GLN A 115 18.92 -0.53 2.48
CA GLN A 115 17.47 -0.37 2.44
C GLN A 115 16.96 -0.19 1.01
N ALA A 116 17.64 0.61 0.19
CA ALA A 116 17.27 0.82 -1.22
C ALA A 116 17.36 -0.46 -2.05
N LEU A 117 18.35 -1.32 -1.78
CA LEU A 117 18.50 -2.61 -2.47
C LEU A 117 17.50 -3.67 -2.00
N THR A 118 16.99 -3.56 -0.77
CA THR A 118 16.09 -4.56 -0.16
C THR A 118 14.61 -4.18 -0.17
N VAL A 119 14.22 -3.08 -0.82
CA VAL A 119 12.81 -2.62 -0.89
C VAL A 119 11.87 -3.71 -1.40
N GLU A 120 12.23 -4.38 -2.49
CA GLU A 120 11.39 -5.46 -3.06
C GLU A 120 11.21 -6.61 -2.08
N LYS A 121 12.29 -7.03 -1.40
CA LYS A 121 12.22 -8.10 -0.39
C LYS A 121 11.34 -7.72 0.79
N LYS A 122 11.39 -6.46 1.22
CA LYS A 122 10.52 -5.95 2.30
C LYS A 122 9.05 -5.99 1.89
N ILE A 123 8.74 -5.55 0.66
CA ILE A 123 7.38 -5.62 0.11
C ILE A 123 6.91 -7.08 0.07
N ASP A 124 7.77 -8.00 -0.39
CA ASP A 124 7.42 -9.43 -0.43
C ASP A 124 7.12 -9.98 0.96
N GLN A 125 7.96 -9.69 1.95
CA GLN A 125 7.75 -10.13 3.33
C GLN A 125 6.46 -9.54 3.96
N GLU A 126 6.15 -8.27 3.66
CA GLU A 126 4.92 -7.63 4.12
C GLU A 126 3.68 -8.27 3.48
N LEU A 127 3.72 -8.56 2.19
CA LEU A 127 2.64 -9.23 1.48
C LEU A 127 2.45 -10.67 1.94
N VAL A 128 3.53 -11.45 2.15
CA VAL A 128 3.43 -12.80 2.70
C VAL A 128 2.76 -12.79 4.07
N LYS A 129 3.10 -11.82 4.93
CA LYS A 129 2.44 -11.65 6.24
C LYS A 129 0.96 -11.25 6.08
N TYR A 130 0.65 -10.40 5.11
CA TYR A 130 -0.71 -9.96 4.82
C TYR A 130 -1.61 -11.13 4.40
N PHE A 131 -1.13 -12.01 3.53
CA PHE A 131 -1.89 -13.14 2.98
C PHE A 131 -1.88 -14.40 3.85
N LYS A 132 -1.02 -14.50 4.88
CA LYS A 132 -0.91 -15.68 5.75
C LYS A 132 -2.26 -16.18 6.30
N ASN A 133 -3.15 -15.25 6.64
CA ASN A 133 -4.47 -15.54 7.26
C ASN A 133 -5.61 -14.77 6.58
N ARG A 134 -5.47 -14.37 5.31
CA ARG A 134 -6.49 -13.60 4.60
C ARG A 134 -6.74 -14.18 3.23
N GLU A 135 -8.00 -14.35 2.90
CA GLU A 135 -8.42 -14.67 1.55
C GLU A 135 -8.14 -13.49 0.62
N VAL A 136 -7.93 -13.81 -0.66
CA VAL A 136 -7.76 -12.82 -1.71
C VAL A 136 -9.05 -12.04 -1.87
N GLY A 137 -9.03 -10.77 -1.47
CA GLY A 137 -10.11 -9.84 -1.76
C GLY A 137 -10.16 -9.49 -3.25
N GLY A 138 -11.24 -8.84 -3.67
CA GLY A 138 -11.33 -8.30 -5.02
C GLY A 138 -12.10 -7.00 -5.05
N GLN A 139 -11.98 -6.32 -6.17
CA GLN A 139 -12.68 -5.09 -6.48
C GLN A 139 -13.22 -5.19 -7.89
N GLU A 140 -14.53 -5.10 -8.02
CA GLU A 140 -15.21 -4.96 -9.27
C GLU A 140 -15.31 -3.47 -9.60
N VAL A 141 -14.81 -3.08 -10.76
CA VAL A 141 -14.83 -1.69 -11.23
C VAL A 141 -15.64 -1.62 -12.50
N ALA A 142 -16.70 -0.82 -12.47
CA ALA A 142 -17.57 -0.59 -13.60
C ALA A 142 -17.52 0.89 -13.99
N LEU A 143 -17.31 1.17 -15.27
CA LEU A 143 -17.06 2.49 -15.82
C LEU A 143 -18.13 2.86 -16.84
N ASN A 144 -18.64 4.09 -16.72
CA ASN A 144 -19.46 4.74 -17.73
C ASN A 144 -18.86 6.13 -18.05
N LYS A 145 -19.43 6.87 -19.01
CA LYS A 145 -18.99 8.21 -19.41
C LYS A 145 -19.08 9.24 -18.29
N GLU A 146 -19.90 8.99 -17.27
CA GLU A 146 -20.21 9.96 -16.21
C GLU A 146 -19.71 9.52 -14.84
N LEU A 147 -19.85 8.23 -14.52
CA LEU A 147 -19.60 7.69 -13.19
C LEU A 147 -18.67 6.47 -13.23
N ILE A 148 -17.98 6.26 -12.11
CA ILE A 148 -17.14 5.11 -11.82
C ILE A 148 -17.76 4.42 -10.61
N LEU A 149 -18.16 3.17 -10.79
CA LEU A 149 -18.73 2.35 -9.73
C LEU A 149 -17.69 1.32 -9.29
N VAL A 150 -17.48 1.25 -7.98
CA VAL A 150 -16.46 0.41 -7.35
C VAL A 150 -17.10 -0.44 -6.27
N GLU A 151 -17.14 -1.75 -6.50
CA GLU A 151 -17.66 -2.74 -5.56
C GLU A 151 -16.52 -3.57 -5.01
N ASN A 152 -16.24 -3.43 -3.72
CA ASN A 152 -15.28 -4.32 -3.06
C ASN A 152 -16.02 -5.60 -2.67
N LYS A 153 -15.44 -6.78 -2.97
CA LYS A 153 -16.06 -8.08 -2.65
C LYS A 153 -16.36 -8.29 -1.16
N ASN A 154 -15.70 -7.52 -0.29
CA ASN A 154 -15.87 -7.56 1.17
C ASN A 154 -16.77 -6.44 1.73
N SER A 155 -17.35 -5.59 0.87
CA SER A 155 -18.23 -4.48 1.26
C SER A 155 -19.63 -4.68 0.71
N THR A 156 -20.65 -4.42 1.53
CA THR A 156 -22.06 -4.50 1.11
C THR A 156 -22.50 -3.28 0.30
N ILE A 157 -21.75 -2.17 0.37
CA ILE A 157 -22.13 -0.89 -0.26
C ILE A 157 -21.13 -0.57 -1.37
N PRO A 158 -21.61 -0.33 -2.61
CA PRO A 158 -20.79 0.15 -3.73
C PRO A 158 -20.38 1.60 -3.50
N PHE A 159 -19.15 1.95 -3.90
CA PHE A 159 -18.70 3.33 -3.96
C PHE A 159 -18.93 3.89 -5.36
N VAL A 160 -19.53 5.07 -5.45
CA VAL A 160 -19.77 5.77 -6.72
C VAL A 160 -18.92 7.04 -6.72
N TYR A 161 -18.04 7.14 -7.71
CA TYR A 161 -17.16 8.30 -7.93
C TYR A 161 -17.53 8.99 -9.24
N GLU A 162 -17.36 10.32 -9.27
CA GLU A 162 -17.42 11.09 -10.50
C GLU A 162 -16.03 11.17 -11.14
N TRP A 163 -15.96 11.36 -12.46
CA TRP A 163 -14.67 11.54 -13.15
C TRP A 163 -13.88 12.76 -12.65
N SER A 164 -14.57 13.76 -12.09
CA SER A 164 -13.99 14.94 -11.43
C SER A 164 -13.21 14.60 -10.16
N ASP A 165 -13.54 13.50 -9.48
CA ASP A 165 -12.86 13.06 -8.25
C ASP A 165 -11.49 12.44 -8.56
N ILE A 166 -11.31 11.95 -9.79
CA ILE A 166 -10.06 11.34 -10.25
C ILE A 166 -9.08 12.44 -10.67
N LYS A 167 -7.97 12.55 -9.93
CA LYS A 167 -6.93 13.57 -10.15
C LYS A 167 -5.90 13.17 -11.21
N SER A 168 -5.59 11.87 -11.27
CA SER A 168 -4.62 11.34 -12.24
C SER A 168 -4.92 9.89 -12.56
N VAL A 169 -4.56 9.48 -13.77
CA VAL A 169 -4.66 8.12 -14.28
C VAL A 169 -3.29 7.69 -14.77
N ASP A 170 -2.75 6.62 -14.20
CA ASP A 170 -1.48 6.09 -14.62
C ASP A 170 -1.69 4.68 -15.18
N GLU A 171 -1.29 4.47 -16.43
CA GLU A 171 -1.38 3.20 -17.13
C GLU A 171 -0.02 2.50 -17.15
N ILE A 172 0.00 1.26 -16.69
CA ILE A 172 1.15 0.36 -16.71
C ILE A 172 0.81 -0.81 -17.63
N THR A 173 1.79 -1.62 -18.04
CA THR A 173 1.62 -2.76 -18.96
C THR A 173 0.36 -3.59 -18.67
N GLU A 174 0.16 -4.03 -17.43
CA GLU A 174 -0.95 -4.93 -17.04
C GLU A 174 -2.11 -4.22 -16.31
N TYR A 175 -1.90 -3.02 -15.77
CA TYR A 175 -2.87 -2.37 -14.87
C TYR A 175 -3.11 -0.91 -15.23
N VAL A 176 -4.31 -0.41 -14.98
CA VAL A 176 -4.65 1.02 -15.00
C VAL A 176 -4.98 1.47 -13.57
N TYR A 177 -4.32 2.52 -13.11
CA TYR A 177 -4.50 3.08 -11.77
C TYR A 177 -5.25 4.41 -11.84
N LEU A 178 -6.41 4.49 -11.22
CA LEU A 178 -7.17 5.74 -11.07
C LEU A 178 -6.95 6.30 -9.67
N PHE A 179 -6.50 7.55 -9.58
CA PHE A 179 -6.13 8.17 -8.30
C PHE A 179 -7.12 9.25 -7.86
N LEU A 180 -7.76 9.00 -6.72
CA LEU A 180 -8.62 9.95 -6.00
C LEU A 180 -7.82 10.99 -5.19
N GLY A 181 -6.50 10.85 -5.09
CA GLY A 181 -5.61 11.76 -4.37
C GLY A 181 -4.47 11.04 -3.66
N ALA A 182 -4.39 11.18 -2.33
CA ALA A 182 -3.40 10.53 -1.47
C ALA A 182 -3.82 9.11 -1.02
N GLN A 183 -5.07 8.74 -1.26
CA GLN A 183 -5.60 7.41 -0.97
C GLN A 183 -5.07 6.36 -1.96
N ALA A 184 -5.30 5.09 -1.63
CA ALA A 184 -4.98 3.97 -2.51
C ALA A 184 -5.71 4.13 -3.86
N PRO A 185 -5.04 3.86 -5.00
CA PRO A 185 -5.69 3.94 -6.29
C PRO A 185 -6.76 2.85 -6.45
N ILE A 186 -7.76 3.14 -7.29
CA ILE A 186 -8.62 2.11 -7.88
C ILE A 186 -7.78 1.39 -8.94
N ILE A 187 -7.72 0.07 -8.87
CA ILE A 187 -6.88 -0.76 -9.74
C ILE A 187 -7.77 -1.49 -10.74
N ILE A 188 -7.53 -1.28 -12.02
CA ILE A 188 -8.22 -1.98 -13.11
C ILE A 188 -7.22 -2.91 -13.77
N ASP A 189 -7.49 -4.20 -13.73
CA ASP A 189 -6.70 -5.23 -14.42
C ASP A 189 -7.13 -5.31 -15.89
N LYS A 190 -6.18 -5.09 -16.81
CA LYS A 190 -6.44 -5.12 -18.25
C LYS A 190 -6.70 -6.52 -18.78
N ASN A 191 -6.24 -7.55 -18.07
CA ASN A 191 -6.42 -8.95 -18.46
C ASN A 191 -7.74 -9.54 -17.94
N ARG A 192 -8.40 -8.85 -17.01
CA ARG A 192 -9.65 -9.30 -16.36
C ARG A 192 -10.80 -8.32 -16.61
N LEU A 193 -11.05 -8.04 -17.90
CA LEU A 193 -12.21 -7.27 -18.34
C LEU A 193 -13.40 -8.23 -18.58
N VAL A 194 -14.51 -7.97 -17.89
CA VAL A 194 -15.76 -8.74 -17.97
C VAL A 194 -16.69 -8.17 -19.05
N VAL A 195 -16.72 -6.84 -19.19
CA VAL A 195 -17.52 -6.14 -20.20
C VAL A 195 -16.66 -5.06 -20.84
N GLY A 196 -16.74 -4.94 -22.17
CA GLY A 196 -16.01 -3.95 -22.96
C GLY A 196 -14.58 -4.36 -23.34
N ASP A 197 -13.99 -3.59 -24.24
CA ASP A 197 -12.64 -3.82 -24.76
C ASP A 197 -11.60 -2.90 -24.10
N LEU A 198 -10.34 -3.31 -24.13
CA LEU A 198 -9.19 -2.50 -23.69
C LEU A 198 -9.12 -1.16 -24.44
N LYS A 199 -9.51 -1.14 -25.72
CA LYS A 199 -9.59 0.09 -26.52
C LYS A 199 -10.64 1.05 -25.98
N ALA A 200 -11.81 0.54 -25.61
CA ALA A 200 -12.88 1.36 -25.04
C ALA A 200 -12.44 1.99 -23.70
N LEU A 201 -11.74 1.21 -22.86
CA LEU A 201 -11.15 1.73 -21.62
C LEU A 201 -10.16 2.86 -21.90
N GLN A 202 -9.25 2.68 -22.86
CA GLN A 202 -8.26 3.70 -23.22
C GLN A 202 -8.90 4.95 -23.84
N GLU A 203 -9.95 4.79 -24.64
CA GLU A 203 -10.70 5.92 -25.21
C GLU A 203 -11.38 6.75 -24.12
N ILE A 204 -12.09 6.10 -23.19
CA ILE A 204 -12.73 6.78 -22.04
C ILE A 204 -11.69 7.55 -21.23
N VAL A 205 -10.56 6.91 -20.91
CA VAL A 205 -9.49 7.55 -20.13
C VAL A 205 -8.88 8.74 -20.87
N LYS A 206 -8.60 8.61 -22.17
CA LYS A 206 -8.04 9.70 -22.98
C LYS A 206 -9.01 10.86 -23.18
N GLU A 207 -10.30 10.57 -23.35
CA GLU A 207 -11.35 11.59 -23.46
C GLU A 207 -11.43 12.43 -22.17
N LYS A 208 -11.35 11.78 -21.00
CA LYS A 208 -11.44 12.47 -19.70
C LYS A 208 -10.13 13.10 -19.24
N PHE A 209 -8.97 12.61 -19.69
CA PHE A 209 -7.64 13.09 -19.26
C PHE A 209 -6.69 13.42 -20.43
N PRO A 210 -6.97 14.45 -21.24
CA PRO A 210 -6.24 14.69 -22.49
C PRO A 210 -4.76 15.13 -22.32
N GLU A 211 -4.33 15.78 -21.23
CA GLU A 211 -2.98 16.41 -21.22
C GLU A 211 -2.13 16.36 -19.93
N LYS A 212 -2.71 16.37 -18.71
CA LYS A 212 -1.91 16.44 -17.46
C LYS A 212 -2.15 15.30 -16.47
N GLY A 213 -3.23 14.55 -16.65
CA GLY A 213 -3.64 13.50 -15.73
C GLY A 213 -3.24 12.10 -16.18
N TYR A 214 -3.01 11.87 -17.48
CA TYR A 214 -2.78 10.54 -18.03
C TYR A 214 -1.29 10.29 -18.31
N LYS A 215 -0.72 9.25 -17.69
CA LYS A 215 0.67 8.83 -17.94
C LYS A 215 0.72 7.36 -18.30
N VAL A 216 1.36 7.06 -19.42
CA VAL A 216 1.62 5.68 -19.84
C VAL A 216 3.06 5.33 -19.47
N ILE A 217 3.22 4.25 -18.72
CA ILE A 217 4.50 3.72 -18.26
C ILE A 217 4.64 2.33 -18.85
N GLU A 218 5.41 2.25 -19.93
CA GLU A 218 5.69 0.99 -20.64
C GLU A 218 6.82 0.17 -19.99
N LYS A 219 7.58 0.80 -19.08
CA LYS A 219 8.71 0.13 -18.41
C LYS A 219 8.20 -0.86 -17.37
N GLU A 220 8.77 -2.06 -17.39
CA GLU A 220 8.52 -3.05 -16.35
C GLU A 220 9.05 -2.55 -15.00
N ILE A 221 8.18 -2.55 -14.00
CA ILE A 221 8.43 -1.92 -12.70
C ILE A 221 9.10 -2.91 -11.74
N ALA A 222 8.78 -4.19 -11.88
CA ALA A 222 9.41 -5.24 -11.11
C ALA A 222 10.73 -5.65 -11.77
N LYS A 223 11.80 -5.80 -10.98
CA LYS A 223 13.10 -6.29 -11.49
C LYS A 223 13.05 -7.76 -11.92
N ARG A 224 12.05 -8.50 -11.46
CA ARG A 224 11.76 -9.89 -11.83
C ARG A 224 10.29 -10.00 -12.15
N LYS A 225 9.95 -10.70 -13.23
CA LYS A 225 8.57 -11.00 -13.59
C LYS A 225 7.90 -11.76 -12.45
N ILE A 226 6.76 -11.26 -11.99
CA ILE A 226 6.03 -11.84 -10.86
C ILE A 226 4.98 -12.78 -11.46
N GLU A 227 5.24 -14.10 -11.40
CA GLU A 227 4.33 -15.12 -11.96
C GLU A 227 3.38 -15.73 -10.92
N PHE A 228 3.54 -15.40 -9.64
CA PHE A 228 2.68 -15.92 -8.57
C PHE A 228 1.31 -15.22 -8.55
N GLU A 229 0.34 -15.80 -9.24
CA GLU A 229 -1.07 -15.73 -8.88
C GLU A 229 -1.28 -16.66 -7.67
N HIS A 230 -2.08 -16.28 -6.66
CA HIS A 230 -2.25 -17.14 -5.49
C HIS A 230 -2.88 -18.47 -5.94
N GLU A 231 -2.12 -19.56 -5.86
CA GLU A 231 -2.74 -20.88 -5.71
C GLU A 231 -3.50 -20.87 -4.39
N VAL A 232 -4.74 -21.37 -4.43
CA VAL A 232 -5.54 -21.61 -3.23
C VAL A 232 -4.77 -22.64 -2.41
N VAL A 233 -4.01 -22.18 -1.43
CA VAL A 233 -3.13 -23.02 -0.61
C VAL A 233 -4.02 -23.88 0.30
N GLU A 234 -4.18 -25.18 -0.02
CA GLU A 234 -4.68 -26.16 0.95
C GLU A 234 -3.72 -26.19 2.16
N GLU A 235 -4.26 -26.36 3.37
CA GLU A 235 -3.60 -26.02 4.63
C GLU A 235 -2.22 -26.68 4.87
N ASP A 236 -1.89 -27.74 4.15
CA ASP A 236 -0.63 -28.49 4.27
C ASP A 236 0.59 -27.79 3.63
N ASP A 237 0.40 -26.95 2.61
CA ASP A 237 1.49 -26.28 1.88
C ASP A 237 2.04 -25.02 2.60
N LYS A 238 1.30 -24.50 3.60
CA LYS A 238 1.75 -23.39 4.46
C LYS A 238 2.99 -23.76 5.28
N ILE A 239 3.22 -25.05 5.53
CA ILE A 239 4.35 -25.54 6.32
C ILE A 239 5.61 -25.69 5.47
N GLU A 240 5.48 -26.01 4.18
CA GLU A 240 6.61 -26.24 3.27
C GLU A 240 7.27 -24.93 2.80
N ILE A 241 6.48 -23.89 2.51
CA ILE A 241 7.00 -22.57 2.09
C ILE A 241 7.80 -21.88 3.22
N VAL A 242 7.37 -22.07 4.47
CA VAL A 242 8.09 -21.53 5.65
C VAL A 242 9.41 -22.27 5.88
N LYS A 243 9.48 -23.58 5.58
CA LYS A 243 10.73 -24.35 5.67
C LYS A 243 11.72 -23.96 4.59
N LEU A 244 11.27 -23.79 3.35
CA LEU A 244 12.12 -23.38 2.22
C LEU A 244 12.69 -21.96 2.41
N SER A 245 11.88 -21.01 2.91
CA SER A 245 12.35 -19.65 3.24
C SER A 245 13.33 -19.63 4.40
N ALA A 246 13.16 -20.47 5.43
CA ALA A 246 14.06 -20.54 6.57
C ALA A 246 15.40 -21.21 6.22
N GLU A 247 15.40 -22.21 5.33
CA GLU A 247 16.62 -22.84 4.83
C GLU A 247 17.44 -21.94 3.91
N GLU A 248 16.80 -21.13 3.06
CA GLU A 248 17.52 -20.13 2.26
C GLU A 248 18.11 -19.01 3.14
N GLU A 249 17.37 -18.52 4.14
CA GLU A 249 17.92 -17.52 5.09
C GLU A 249 19.08 -18.09 5.92
N ALA A 250 19.01 -19.38 6.32
CA ALA A 250 20.09 -20.04 7.05
C ALA A 250 21.34 -20.25 6.17
N LYS A 251 21.18 -20.61 4.89
CA LYS A 251 22.29 -20.75 3.94
C LYS A 251 22.97 -19.41 3.64
N VAL A 252 22.19 -18.35 3.44
CA VAL A 252 22.72 -17.01 3.19
C VAL A 252 23.46 -16.47 4.41
N LYS A 253 22.95 -16.70 5.63
CA LYS A 253 23.62 -16.29 6.86
C LYS A 253 24.92 -17.07 7.10
N ALA A 254 24.92 -18.38 6.87
CA ALA A 254 26.12 -19.22 7.00
C ALA A 254 27.21 -18.82 5.99
N GLU A 255 26.86 -18.44 4.75
CA GLU A 255 27.84 -17.99 3.75
C GLU A 255 28.39 -16.58 4.07
N GLN A 256 27.59 -15.72 4.70
CA GLN A 256 28.02 -14.39 5.15
C GLN A 256 28.94 -14.47 6.37
N ASP A 257 28.63 -15.33 7.33
CA ASP A 257 29.46 -15.55 8.52
C ASP A 257 30.82 -16.15 8.13
N LYS A 258 30.87 -17.01 7.10
CA LYS A 258 32.12 -17.56 6.55
C LYS A 258 33.00 -16.49 5.89
N LYS A 259 32.40 -15.61 5.06
CA LYS A 259 33.13 -14.51 4.40
C LYS A 259 33.58 -13.43 5.38
N ALA A 260 32.88 -13.25 6.49
CA ALA A 260 33.29 -12.35 7.57
C ALA A 260 34.47 -12.94 8.36
N ALA A 261 34.46 -14.24 8.64
CA ALA A 261 35.57 -14.92 9.33
C ALA A 261 36.87 -14.92 8.49
N GLU A 262 36.79 -15.19 7.18
CA GLU A 262 37.96 -15.16 6.28
C GLU A 262 38.62 -13.78 6.21
N LYS A 263 37.83 -12.69 6.22
CA LYS A 263 38.36 -11.31 6.25
C LYS A 263 39.04 -10.95 7.57
N ILE A 264 38.60 -11.52 8.68
CA ILE A 264 39.19 -11.28 10.01
C ILE A 264 40.55 -12.00 10.15
N GLU A 265 40.71 -13.16 9.51
CA GLU A 265 42.01 -13.86 9.47
C GLU A 265 43.02 -13.17 8.53
N GLU A 266 42.60 -12.68 7.35
CA GLU A 266 43.49 -11.93 6.45
C GLU A 266 44.02 -10.61 7.05
N GLU A 267 43.24 -9.92 7.90
CA GLU A 267 43.70 -8.71 8.59
C GLU A 267 44.64 -8.99 9.76
N LYS A 268 44.55 -10.16 10.41
CA LYS A 268 45.47 -10.57 11.48
C LYS A 268 46.84 -10.99 10.95
N GLY A 269 46.90 -11.62 9.76
CA GLY A 269 48.16 -12.02 9.13
C GLY A 269 48.99 -10.88 8.53
N LYS A 270 48.46 -9.66 8.42
CA LYS A 270 49.18 -8.47 7.92
C LYS A 270 49.77 -7.58 9.02
N LYS A 271 49.59 -7.93 10.30
CA LYS A 271 50.07 -7.17 11.45
C LYS A 271 51.19 -7.86 12.25
N GLU A 272 51.69 -9.01 11.78
CA GLU A 272 52.95 -9.62 12.26
C GLU A 272 54.10 -9.27 11.31
#